data_AF-A0A2D7C949-F1
#
_entry.id   AF-A0A2D7C949-F1
#
_cell.length_a   1.000
_cell.length_b   1.000
_cell.length_c   1.000
_cell.angle_alpha   90.00
_cell.angle_beta   90.00
_cell.angle_gamma   90.00
#
_symmetry.space_group_name_H-M   'P 1'
#
loop_
_entity.id
_entity.type
_entity.pdbx_description
1 polymer ?
#
loop_
_entity_poly.entity_id
_entity_poly.type
_entity_poly.pdbx_seq_one_letter_code
_entity_poly.pdbx_strand_id
1 'polypeptide(L)'
;MRVLHAGEKINRTQNENIVALLGPVPRSEETSHYYWNQQALDLLEASGFEGLVLVPVRRGCTFYNMNDVQDEDYMTREMQWNGEMFQSVIDAGVKGAFAFWIPRNKHMQARYTEQEFYDLVPKYPENVVMGIPKNAENVEPLIQYCVQSKIDIHDNLKCFAQAVVQKFS
;
A
#
# COMPACT_ATOMS: atom_id res chain seq x y z
N MET A 1 -14.83 -2.78 8.37
CA MET A 1 -13.38 -2.89 8.08
C MET A 1 -12.56 -2.70 9.36
N ARG A 2 -11.46 -3.45 9.53
CA ARG A 2 -10.49 -3.22 10.61
C ARG A 2 -9.18 -2.70 10.02
N VAL A 3 -8.52 -1.75 10.68
CA VAL A 3 -7.29 -1.12 10.19
C VAL A 3 -6.18 -1.25 11.23
N LEU A 4 -5.03 -1.79 10.80
CA LEU A 4 -3.82 -1.83 11.59
C LEU A 4 -2.71 -1.01 10.91
N HIS A 5 -2.05 -0.21 11.72
CA HIS A 5 -0.96 0.68 11.34
C HIS A 5 0.40 0.08 11.72
N ALA A 6 1.46 0.62 11.13
CA ALA A 6 2.83 0.25 11.47
C ALA A 6 3.07 0.30 12.99
N GLY A 7 3.71 -0.75 13.52
CA GLY A 7 3.99 -0.94 14.94
C GLY A 7 2.86 -1.57 15.75
N GLU A 8 1.65 -1.70 15.21
CA GLU A 8 0.56 -2.41 15.89
C GLU A 8 0.65 -3.93 15.66
N LYS A 9 0.29 -4.74 16.67
CA LYS A 9 0.36 -6.20 16.55
C LYS A 9 -0.62 -6.72 15.48
N ILE A 10 -0.10 -7.43 14.48
CA ILE A 10 -0.91 -8.06 13.44
C ILE A 10 -1.54 -9.34 13.99
N ASN A 11 -2.81 -9.24 14.40
CA ASN A 11 -3.64 -10.37 14.77
C ASN A 11 -4.73 -10.51 13.69
N ARG A 12 -4.81 -11.66 13.01
CA ARG A 12 -5.84 -11.92 11.97
C ARG A 12 -6.53 -13.25 12.21
N THR A 13 -7.73 -13.40 11.66
CA THR A 13 -8.37 -14.74 11.60
C THR A 13 -7.94 -15.46 10.32
N GLN A 14 -7.95 -16.79 10.32
CA GLN A 14 -7.46 -17.60 9.18
C GLN A 14 -8.20 -17.33 7.86
N ASN A 15 -9.43 -16.80 7.92
CA ASN A 15 -10.30 -16.62 6.75
C ASN A 15 -10.62 -15.16 6.42
N GLU A 16 -9.95 -14.20 7.06
CA GLU A 16 -10.15 -12.76 6.86
C GLU A 16 -9.55 -12.29 5.53
N ASN A 17 -10.28 -11.49 4.76
CA ASN A 17 -9.74 -10.75 3.63
C ASN A 17 -8.71 -9.73 4.14
N ILE A 18 -7.57 -9.62 3.46
CA ILE A 18 -6.48 -8.75 3.91
C ILE A 18 -5.92 -7.92 2.76
N VAL A 19 -5.71 -6.63 3.01
CA VAL A 19 -5.14 -5.70 2.04
C VAL A 19 -3.97 -4.98 2.69
N ALA A 20 -2.79 -5.06 2.09
CA ALA A 20 -1.70 -4.11 2.37
C ALA A 20 -1.82 -2.90 1.44
N LEU A 21 -2.00 -1.70 2.02
CA LEU A 21 -2.03 -0.44 1.27
C LEU A 21 -0.61 0.09 1.08
N LEU A 22 -0.05 -0.12 -0.10
CA LEU A 22 1.34 0.18 -0.43
C LEU A 22 1.41 1.43 -1.31
N GLY A 23 2.34 2.33 -1.03
CA GLY A 23 2.50 3.57 -1.78
C GLY A 23 3.51 4.50 -1.12
N PRO A 24 4.01 5.51 -1.84
CA PRO A 24 4.82 6.54 -1.23
C PRO A 24 4.01 7.31 -0.19
N VAL A 25 4.71 7.77 0.84
CA VAL A 25 4.19 8.69 1.84
C VAL A 25 4.96 10.00 1.80
N PRO A 26 4.35 11.12 2.22
CA PRO A 26 5.06 12.38 2.39
C PRO A 26 6.26 12.23 3.34
N ARG A 27 7.29 13.06 3.18
CA ARG A 27 8.55 12.99 3.97
C ARG A 27 8.73 14.13 4.97
N SER A 28 7.74 15.02 5.04
CA SER A 28 7.74 16.17 5.94
C SER A 28 6.32 16.59 6.26
N GLU A 29 6.18 17.31 7.37
CA GLU A 29 4.91 17.91 7.76
C GLU A 29 4.36 18.87 6.70
N GLU A 30 5.22 19.67 6.06
CA GLU A 30 4.86 20.58 4.98
C GLU A 30 4.17 19.87 3.80
N THR A 31 4.50 18.60 3.59
CA THR A 31 3.98 17.77 2.48
C THR A 31 2.88 16.81 2.92
N SER A 32 2.47 16.84 4.19
CA SER A 32 1.44 15.95 4.76
C SER A 32 0.09 16.01 4.04
N HIS A 33 -0.24 17.11 3.39
CA HIS A 33 -1.46 17.26 2.59
C HIS A 33 -1.52 16.34 1.36
N TYR A 34 -0.40 15.73 0.97
CA TYR A 34 -0.35 14.70 -0.06
C TYR A 34 -0.67 13.28 0.46
N TYR A 35 -0.89 13.12 1.76
CA TYR A 35 -1.21 11.83 2.38
C TYR A 35 -2.53 11.28 1.84
N TRP A 36 -2.47 10.11 1.20
CA TRP A 36 -3.59 9.54 0.45
C TRP A 36 -4.24 8.35 1.17
N ASN A 37 -3.57 7.73 2.15
CA ASN A 37 -4.05 6.50 2.77
C ASN A 37 -5.40 6.71 3.47
N GLN A 38 -5.63 7.85 4.14
CA GLN A 38 -6.94 8.11 4.78
C GLN A 38 -8.07 8.11 3.74
N GLN A 39 -7.88 8.80 2.61
CA GLN A 39 -8.86 8.81 1.53
C GLN A 39 -9.09 7.40 0.95
N ALA A 40 -8.04 6.58 0.85
CA ALA A 40 -8.16 5.20 0.40
C ALA A 40 -8.97 4.34 1.39
N LEU A 41 -8.74 4.50 2.69
CA LEU A 41 -9.51 3.81 3.73
C LEU A 41 -10.99 4.18 3.67
N ASP A 42 -11.31 5.48 3.57
CA ASP A 42 -12.70 5.95 3.46
C ASP A 42 -13.38 5.37 2.21
N LEU A 43 -12.66 5.27 1.10
CA LEU A 43 -13.18 4.69 -0.16
C LEU A 43 -13.35 3.16 -0.10
N LEU A 44 -12.45 2.45 0.58
CA LEU A 44 -12.58 1.01 0.81
C LEU A 44 -13.80 0.70 1.69
N GLU A 45 -13.97 1.46 2.78
CA GLU A 45 -15.14 1.34 3.65
C GLU A 45 -16.43 1.66 2.90
N ALA A 46 -16.47 2.78 2.16
CA ALA A 46 -17.62 3.16 1.36
C ALA A 46 -17.93 2.17 0.21
N SER A 47 -16.94 1.41 -0.23
CA SER A 47 -17.11 0.34 -1.24
C SER A 47 -17.52 -1.00 -0.62
N GLY A 48 -17.64 -1.09 0.71
CA GLY A 48 -18.08 -2.28 1.42
C GLY A 48 -16.98 -3.30 1.73
N PHE A 49 -15.71 -2.87 1.81
CA PHE A 49 -14.64 -3.80 2.18
C PHE A 49 -14.83 -4.37 3.59
N GLU A 50 -14.97 -5.69 3.68
CA GLU A 50 -15.03 -6.44 4.93
C GLU A 50 -13.75 -7.25 5.10
N GLY A 51 -12.85 -6.76 5.97
CA GLY A 51 -11.58 -7.41 6.24
C GLY A 51 -10.61 -6.55 7.03
N LEU A 52 -9.34 -6.92 6.96
CA LEU A 52 -8.22 -6.24 7.58
C LEU A 52 -7.44 -5.42 6.55
N VAL A 53 -7.24 -4.14 6.82
CA VAL A 53 -6.31 -3.29 6.06
C VAL A 53 -5.06 -3.04 6.88
N LEU A 54 -3.90 -3.32 6.29
CA LEU A 54 -2.58 -3.06 6.84
C LEU A 54 -2.01 -1.79 6.18
N VAL A 55 -1.67 -0.81 7.00
CA VAL A 55 -1.15 0.49 6.56
C VAL A 55 0.28 0.64 7.07
N PRO A 56 1.30 0.71 6.18
CA PRO A 56 2.73 0.83 6.55
C PRO A 56 3.09 2.27 6.99
N VAL A 57 2.22 2.87 7.80
CA VAL A 57 2.35 4.18 8.41
C VAL A 57 1.76 4.11 9.79
N ARG A 58 2.46 4.67 10.79
CA ARG A 58 1.99 4.71 12.17
C ARG A 58 0.66 5.45 12.32
N ARG A 59 -0.12 5.04 13.31
CA ARG A 59 -1.40 5.67 13.61
C ARG A 59 -1.20 7.14 13.95
N GLY A 60 -1.97 8.01 13.30
CA GLY A 60 -1.89 9.46 13.49
C GLY A 60 -0.75 10.16 12.73
N CYS A 61 0.14 9.40 12.06
CA CYS A 61 1.17 9.98 11.20
C CYS A 61 0.67 10.12 9.76
N THR A 62 0.94 11.27 9.16
CA THR A 62 0.61 11.57 7.74
C THR A 62 1.86 11.74 6.88
N PHE A 63 3.04 11.61 7.48
CA PHE A 63 4.33 11.69 6.81
C PHE A 63 5.35 10.84 7.57
N TYR A 64 6.44 10.49 6.89
CA TYR A 64 7.58 9.80 7.48
C TYR A 64 8.59 10.82 8.01
N ASN A 65 8.86 10.78 9.30
CA ASN A 65 9.81 11.68 9.93
C ASN A 65 11.24 11.12 9.77
N MET A 66 12.07 11.82 9.00
CA MET A 66 13.46 11.41 8.76
C MET A 66 14.34 11.40 10.02
N ASN A 67 13.95 12.14 11.07
CA ASN A 67 14.66 12.11 12.34
C ASN A 67 14.51 10.76 13.05
N ASP A 68 13.38 10.08 12.85
CA ASP A 68 13.13 8.77 13.45
C ASP A 68 13.99 7.67 12.80
N VAL A 69 14.47 7.89 11.57
CA VAL A 69 15.31 6.95 10.80
C VAL A 69 16.71 6.79 11.40
N GLN A 70 17.15 7.74 12.22
CA GLN A 70 18.45 7.69 12.88
C GLN A 70 18.44 6.78 14.12
N ASP A 71 17.26 6.35 14.58
CA ASP A 71 17.10 5.37 15.66
C ASP A 71 17.10 3.94 15.07
N GLU A 72 18.15 3.17 15.36
CA GLU A 72 18.31 1.80 14.87
C GLU A 72 17.19 0.87 15.37
N ASP A 73 16.70 1.06 16.60
CA ASP A 73 15.59 0.28 17.16
C ASP A 73 14.29 0.63 16.45
N TYR A 74 14.10 1.91 16.11
CA TYR A 74 12.96 2.35 15.30
C TYR A 74 12.98 1.64 13.94
N MET A 75 14.10 1.69 13.22
CA MET A 75 14.20 1.11 11.88
C MET A 75 14.01 -0.41 11.90
N THR A 76 14.58 -1.08 12.90
CA THR A 76 14.43 -2.53 13.06
C THR A 76 12.96 -2.92 13.28
N ARG A 77 12.23 -2.18 14.13
CA ARG A 77 10.80 -2.44 14.38
C ARG A 77 9.93 -2.19 13.14
N GLU A 78 10.19 -1.12 12.39
CA GLU A 78 9.45 -0.83 11.16
C GLU A 78 9.70 -1.90 10.08
N MET A 79 10.96 -2.32 9.90
CA MET A 79 11.31 -3.39 8.96
C MET A 79 10.68 -4.73 9.35
N GLN A 80 10.69 -5.08 10.64
CA GLN A 80 10.03 -6.29 11.13
C GLN A 80 8.52 -6.24 10.87
N TRP A 81 7.88 -5.12 11.18
CA TRP A 81 6.44 -4.96 10.95
C TRP A 81 6.07 -5.05 9.47
N ASN A 82 6.86 -4.44 8.58
CA ASN A 82 6.66 -4.56 7.13
C ASN A 82 6.81 -6.02 6.66
N GLY A 83 7.78 -6.75 7.20
CA GLY A 83 7.93 -8.19 6.95
C GLY A 83 6.71 -9.00 7.40
N GLU A 84 6.21 -8.76 8.61
CA GLU A 84 4.99 -9.40 9.13
C GLU A 84 3.74 -9.05 8.31
N MET A 85 3.63 -7.81 7.82
CA MET A 85 2.58 -7.38 6.90
C MET A 85 2.62 -8.18 5.60
N PHE A 86 3.77 -8.25 4.94
CA PHE A 86 3.91 -9.00 3.69
C PHE A 86 3.59 -10.48 3.89
N GLN A 87 4.13 -11.10 4.95
CA GLN A 87 3.84 -12.49 5.27
C GLN A 87 2.35 -12.73 5.53
N SER A 88 1.67 -11.80 6.22
CA SER A 88 0.24 -11.91 6.51
C SER A 88 -0.62 -11.89 5.24
N VAL A 89 -0.23 -11.09 4.24
CA VAL A 89 -0.91 -11.08 2.93
C VAL A 89 -0.62 -12.36 2.16
N ILE A 90 0.63 -12.84 2.15
CA ILE A 90 1.02 -14.10 1.51
C ILE A 90 0.25 -15.29 2.11
N ASP A 91 0.19 -15.38 3.45
CA ASP A 91 -0.50 -16.44 4.17
C ASP A 91 -2.02 -16.41 3.97
N ALA A 92 -2.59 -15.28 3.53
CA ALA A 92 -4.00 -15.21 3.16
C ALA A 92 -4.29 -15.78 1.77
N GLY A 93 -3.25 -16.04 0.95
CA GLY A 93 -3.37 -16.61 -0.37
C GLY A 93 -4.31 -15.79 -1.26
N VAL A 94 -5.36 -16.42 -1.79
CA VAL A 94 -6.34 -15.77 -2.68
C VAL A 94 -7.14 -14.64 -2.03
N LYS A 95 -7.10 -14.51 -0.69
CA LYS A 95 -7.77 -13.44 0.06
C LYS A 95 -6.86 -12.26 0.42
N GLY A 96 -5.58 -12.33 0.01
CA GLY A 96 -4.59 -11.30 0.26
C GLY A 96 -4.39 -10.38 -0.93
N ALA A 97 -4.35 -9.07 -0.70
CA ALA A 97 -4.05 -8.08 -1.73
C ALA A 97 -2.83 -7.23 -1.36
N PHE A 98 -1.93 -7.05 -2.34
CA PHE A 98 -0.97 -5.96 -2.38
C PHE A 98 -1.55 -4.84 -3.23
N ALA A 99 -2.12 -3.84 -2.57
CA ALA A 99 -2.81 -2.73 -3.22
C ALA A 99 -1.87 -1.53 -3.32
N PHE A 100 -1.28 -1.34 -4.50
CA PHE A 100 -0.31 -0.29 -4.78
C PHE A 100 -0.97 0.97 -5.34
N TRP A 101 -0.83 2.09 -4.64
CA TRP A 101 -1.21 3.42 -5.15
C TRP A 101 0.04 4.29 -5.25
N ILE A 102 0.40 4.71 -6.47
CA ILE A 102 1.66 5.41 -6.77
C ILE A 102 1.39 6.84 -7.29
N PRO A 103 1.02 7.80 -6.42
CA PRO A 103 0.82 9.20 -6.79
C PRO A 103 2.17 9.94 -6.91
N ARG A 104 3.12 9.37 -7.66
CA ARG A 104 4.51 9.85 -7.71
C ARG A 104 4.57 11.33 -8.06
N ASN A 105 5.30 12.09 -7.26
CA ASN A 105 5.64 13.49 -7.52
C ASN A 105 6.93 13.85 -6.79
N LYS A 106 7.39 15.10 -6.94
CA LYS A 106 8.61 15.59 -6.26
C LYS A 106 8.68 15.33 -4.74
N HIS A 107 7.54 15.29 -4.05
CA HIS A 107 7.43 15.05 -2.60
C HIS A 107 7.21 13.55 -2.23
N MET A 108 6.79 12.73 -3.19
CA MET A 108 6.42 11.32 -3.01
C MET A 108 7.09 10.44 -4.08
N GLN A 109 8.40 10.22 -3.95
CA GLN A 109 9.23 9.61 -4.99
C GLN A 109 9.03 8.09 -5.24
N ALA A 110 8.31 7.37 -4.37
CA ALA A 110 7.94 5.95 -4.53
C ALA A 110 9.06 4.91 -4.73
N ARG A 111 10.34 5.26 -4.53
CA ARG A 111 11.47 4.35 -4.84
C ARG A 111 11.38 2.98 -4.16
N TYR A 112 11.11 2.96 -2.85
CA TYR A 112 10.99 1.71 -2.10
C TYR A 112 9.75 0.93 -2.51
N THR A 113 8.62 1.62 -2.72
CA THR A 113 7.38 0.99 -3.17
C THR A 113 7.53 0.35 -4.56
N GLU A 114 8.27 0.98 -5.47
CA GLU A 114 8.56 0.38 -6.78
C GLU A 114 9.41 -0.89 -6.65
N GLN A 115 10.41 -0.88 -5.77
CA GLN A 115 11.20 -2.08 -5.48
C GLN A 115 10.31 -3.22 -4.95
N GLU A 116 9.46 -2.93 -3.96
CA GLU A 116 8.48 -3.89 -3.42
C GLU A 116 7.56 -4.43 -4.53
N PHE A 117 7.08 -3.55 -5.42
CA PHE A 117 6.25 -3.92 -6.55
C PHE A 117 6.97 -4.89 -7.50
N TYR A 118 8.20 -4.58 -7.91
CA TYR A 118 9.00 -5.45 -8.78
C TYR A 118 9.37 -6.78 -8.12
N ASP A 119 9.49 -6.82 -6.80
CA ASP A 119 9.77 -8.05 -6.05
C ASP A 119 8.54 -8.95 -5.87
N LEU A 120 7.35 -8.35 -5.78
CA LEU A 120 6.09 -9.05 -5.49
C LEU A 120 5.36 -9.51 -6.76
N VAL A 121 5.32 -8.69 -7.81
CA VAL A 121 4.59 -9.02 -9.05
C VAL A 121 4.99 -10.36 -9.67
N PRO A 122 6.30 -10.71 -9.82
CA PRO A 122 6.69 -11.99 -10.40
C PRO A 122 6.25 -13.21 -9.58
N LYS A 123 6.03 -13.03 -8.28
CA LYS A 123 5.71 -14.11 -7.33
C LYS A 123 4.21 -14.25 -7.08
N TYR A 124 3.50 -13.13 -7.05
CA TYR A 124 2.10 -13.02 -6.63
C TYR A 124 1.29 -12.10 -7.56
N PRO A 125 1.30 -12.30 -8.89
CA PRO A 125 0.65 -11.38 -9.83
C PRO A 125 -0.86 -11.28 -9.59
N GLU A 126 -1.49 -12.38 -9.19
CA GLU A 126 -2.92 -12.44 -8.87
C GLU A 126 -3.28 -11.67 -7.60
N ASN A 127 -2.32 -11.39 -6.71
CA ASN A 127 -2.57 -10.66 -5.48
C ASN A 127 -2.37 -9.14 -5.62
N VAL A 128 -1.95 -8.65 -6.79
CA VAL A 128 -1.63 -7.23 -6.99
C VAL A 128 -2.84 -6.47 -7.54
N VAL A 129 -3.03 -5.25 -7.04
CA VAL A 129 -3.90 -4.21 -7.63
C VAL A 129 -3.07 -2.95 -7.75
N MET A 130 -3.11 -2.31 -8.91
CA MET A 130 -2.27 -1.16 -9.21
C MET A 130 -3.10 0.09 -9.51
N GLY A 131 -2.73 1.21 -8.91
CA GLY A 131 -3.28 2.51 -9.22
C GLY A 131 -2.19 3.57 -9.38
N ILE A 132 -2.32 4.34 -10.46
CA ILE A 132 -1.39 5.41 -10.83
C ILE A 132 -2.25 6.57 -11.31
N PRO A 133 -2.34 7.69 -10.58
CA PRO A 133 -3.15 8.81 -11.02
C PRO A 133 -2.57 9.42 -12.30
N LYS A 134 -3.43 10.01 -13.13
CA LYS A 134 -3.05 10.60 -14.43
C LYS A 134 -1.94 11.64 -14.37
N ASN A 135 -1.79 12.29 -13.22
CA ASN A 135 -0.79 13.33 -12.99
C ASN A 135 0.48 12.82 -12.28
N ALA A 136 0.65 11.50 -12.12
CA ALA A 136 1.88 10.93 -11.57
C ALA A 136 3.06 11.20 -12.50
N GLU A 137 4.16 11.68 -11.94
CA GLU A 137 5.37 12.05 -12.67
C GLU A 137 6.31 10.83 -12.83
N ASN A 138 6.98 10.69 -13.98
CA ASN A 138 8.04 9.69 -14.20
C ASN A 138 7.62 8.25 -13.87
N VAL A 139 6.45 7.82 -14.37
CA VAL A 139 5.87 6.49 -14.14
C VAL A 139 5.84 5.62 -15.39
N GLU A 140 6.39 6.10 -16.51
CA GLU A 140 6.37 5.39 -17.79
C GLU A 140 6.98 3.98 -17.72
N PRO A 141 8.14 3.75 -17.06
CA PRO A 141 8.70 2.41 -16.90
C PRO A 141 7.78 1.48 -16.11
N LEU A 142 7.13 2.01 -15.07
CA LEU A 142 6.20 1.27 -14.22
C LEU A 142 4.93 0.87 -14.98
N ILE A 143 4.39 1.79 -15.78
CA ILE A 143 3.25 1.53 -16.68
C ILE A 143 3.62 0.45 -17.69
N GLN A 144 4.79 0.56 -18.34
CA GLN A 144 5.25 -0.43 -19.31
C GLN A 144 5.37 -1.83 -18.67
N TYR A 145 5.90 -1.92 -17.45
CA TYR A 145 5.98 -3.18 -16.73
C TYR A 145 4.60 -3.75 -16.38
N CYS A 146 3.64 -2.92 -15.94
CA CYS A 146 2.26 -3.37 -15.71
C CYS A 146 1.64 -3.96 -16.97
N VAL A 147 1.82 -3.30 -18.13
CA VAL A 147 1.34 -3.81 -19.43
C VAL A 147 1.96 -5.17 -19.77
N GLN A 148 3.28 -5.32 -19.59
CA GLN A 148 3.98 -6.58 -19.84
C GLN A 148 3.52 -7.71 -18.90
N SER A 149 3.26 -7.37 -17.65
CA SER A 149 2.78 -8.28 -16.61
C SER A 149 1.26 -8.47 -16.59
N LYS A 150 0.52 -7.84 -17.52
CA LYS A 150 -0.96 -7.86 -17.61
C LYS A 150 -1.65 -7.42 -16.32
N ILE A 151 -1.10 -6.41 -15.65
CA ILE A 151 -1.70 -5.77 -14.48
C ILE A 151 -2.50 -4.56 -14.92
N ASP A 152 -3.79 -4.55 -14.60
CA ASP A 152 -4.66 -3.40 -14.84
C ASP A 152 -4.24 -2.22 -13.96
N ILE A 153 -4.25 -1.01 -14.54
CA ILE A 153 -3.93 0.23 -13.84
C ILE A 153 -5.21 1.05 -13.67
N HIS A 154 -5.48 1.44 -12.43
CA HIS A 154 -6.59 2.34 -12.09
C HIS A 154 -6.09 3.78 -11.94
N ASP A 155 -6.67 4.70 -12.71
CA ASP A 155 -6.18 6.07 -12.86
C ASP A 155 -6.70 7.08 -11.81
N ASN A 156 -7.51 6.61 -10.87
CA ASN A 156 -8.05 7.39 -9.77
C ASN A 156 -8.31 6.49 -8.55
N LEU A 157 -8.23 7.09 -7.36
CA LEU A 157 -8.25 6.35 -6.10
C LEU A 157 -9.59 5.63 -5.86
N LYS A 158 -10.70 6.15 -6.38
CA LYS A 158 -12.02 5.52 -6.27
C LYS A 158 -12.08 4.22 -7.06
N CYS A 159 -11.69 4.24 -8.34
CA CYS A 159 -11.64 3.03 -9.16
C CYS A 159 -10.65 2.01 -8.58
N PHE A 160 -9.51 2.47 -8.06
CA PHE A 160 -8.54 1.62 -7.38
C PHE A 160 -9.16 0.91 -6.16
N ALA A 161 -9.81 1.64 -5.26
CA ALA A 161 -10.46 1.05 -4.08
C ALA A 161 -11.57 0.06 -4.47
N GLN A 162 -12.37 0.39 -5.48
CA GLN A 162 -13.41 -0.50 -6.00
C GLN A 162 -12.82 -1.80 -6.56
N ALA A 163 -11.70 -1.73 -7.28
CA ALA A 163 -11.03 -2.90 -7.82
C ALA A 163 -10.46 -3.80 -6.71
N VAL A 164 -9.92 -3.21 -5.64
CA VAL A 164 -9.50 -3.98 -4.45
C VAL A 164 -10.67 -4.75 -3.86
N VAL A 165 -11.84 -4.10 -3.66
CA VAL A 165 -13.03 -4.78 -3.14
C VAL A 165 -13.52 -5.86 -4.08
N GLN A 166 -13.65 -5.57 -5.38
CA GLN A 166 -14.15 -6.54 -6.37
C GLN A 166 -13.29 -7.80 -6.47
N LYS A 167 -11.98 -7.67 -6.25
CA LYS A 167 -11.03 -8.77 -6.40
C LYS A 167 -10.86 -9.59 -5.11
N PHE A 168 -11.10 -9.00 -3.93
CA PHE A 168 -10.77 -9.61 -2.63
C PHE A 168 -11.86 -9.51 -1.57
N SER A 169 -13.12 -9.24 -1.93
CA SER A 169 -14.30 -9.34 -1.04
C SER A 169 -15.20 -10.49 -1.49
#